data_AF-A0A2E7KPW2-F1
#
_entry.id   AF-A0A2E7KPW2-F1
#
_cell.length_a   1.000
_cell.length_b   1.000
_cell.length_c   1.000
_cell.angle_alpha   90.00
_cell.angle_beta   90.00
_cell.angle_gamma   90.00
#
_symmetry.space_group_name_H-M   'P 1'
#
loop_
_entity.id
_entity.type
_entity.pdbx_description
1 polymer ?
#
loop_
_entity_poly.entity_id
_entity_poly.type
_entity_poly.pdbx_seq_one_letter_code
_entity_poly.pdbx_strand_id
1 'polypeptide(L)'
;MVDSVTLTDGIYEVNTEDGQTFQSKVQPLLAVGFDGSHKFVSHLFEQREDGFPSISEDDESTTTPGMYLCGPSVRHDGHVFCFIYKYRQRFAIVANAIASSLGVETEEFVAAYRSWGMYLDDLSCCGQECLTC
;
A
#
# COMPACT_ATOMS: atom_id res chain seq x y z
N MET A 1 -5.60 -21.40 6.73
CA MET A 1 -6.29 -20.61 5.68
C MET A 1 -7.02 -21.55 4.74
N VAL A 2 -7.69 -21.03 3.70
CA VAL A 2 -8.23 -21.88 2.62
C VAL A 2 -7.06 -22.27 1.71
N ASP A 3 -6.88 -23.57 1.50
CA ASP A 3 -5.91 -24.13 0.58
C ASP A 3 -6.47 -24.19 -0.85
N SER A 4 -7.69 -24.72 -0.99
CA SER A 4 -8.32 -24.92 -2.29
C SER A 4 -9.84 -24.88 -2.23
N VAL A 5 -10.45 -24.56 -3.37
CA VAL A 5 -11.90 -24.65 -3.60
C VAL A 5 -12.14 -25.44 -4.87
N THR A 6 -12.83 -26.57 -4.77
CA THR A 6 -13.19 -27.43 -5.91
C THR A 6 -14.70 -27.54 -6.04
N LEU A 7 -15.21 -27.68 -7.26
CA LEU A 7 -16.62 -27.93 -7.53
C LEU A 7 -16.80 -29.38 -7.98
N THR A 8 -17.38 -30.20 -7.11
CA THR A 8 -17.62 -31.64 -7.34
C THR A 8 -19.12 -31.90 -7.25
N ASP A 9 -19.73 -32.46 -8.30
CA ASP A 9 -21.14 -32.83 -8.33
C ASP A 9 -22.12 -31.72 -7.89
N GLY A 10 -21.80 -30.46 -8.21
CA GLY A 10 -22.62 -29.30 -7.84
C GLY A 10 -22.46 -28.83 -6.39
N ILE A 11 -21.49 -29.38 -5.66
CA ILE A 11 -21.12 -28.97 -4.30
C ILE A 11 -19.71 -28.36 -4.35
N TYR A 12 -19.57 -27.16 -3.80
CA TYR A 12 -18.27 -26.55 -3.55
C TYR A 12 -17.66 -27.19 -2.30
N GLU A 13 -16.47 -27.75 -2.45
CA GLU A 13 -15.64 -28.26 -1.37
C GLU A 13 -14.52 -27.26 -1.10
N VAL A 14 -14.48 -26.75 0.13
CA VAL A 14 -13.47 -25.80 0.60
C VAL A 14 -12.54 -26.55 1.53
N ASN A 15 -11.31 -26.77 1.08
CA ASN A 15 -10.28 -27.43 1.88
C ASN A 15 -9.43 -26.37 2.58
N THR A 16 -9.19 -26.57 3.87
CA THR A 16 -8.35 -25.69 4.67
C THR A 16 -6.96 -26.30 4.86
N GLU A 17 -5.98 -25.45 5.12
CA GLU A 17 -4.58 -25.86 5.35
C GLU A 17 -4.40 -26.81 6.55
N ASP A 18 -5.34 -26.78 7.52
CA ASP A 18 -5.37 -27.69 8.67
C ASP A 18 -6.14 -28.99 8.39
N GLY A 19 -6.48 -29.26 7.13
CA GLY A 19 -7.04 -30.53 6.66
C GLY A 19 -8.55 -30.67 6.86
N GLN A 20 -9.27 -29.59 7.18
CA GLN A 20 -10.73 -29.63 7.26
C GLN A 20 -11.35 -29.41 5.86
N THR A 21 -12.51 -30.03 5.64
CA THR A 21 -13.31 -29.84 4.42
C THR A 21 -14.68 -29.31 4.79
N PHE A 22 -15.06 -28.20 4.17
CA PHE A 22 -16.40 -27.61 4.28
C PHE A 22 -17.13 -27.74 2.95
N GLN A 23 -18.43 -27.98 2.99
CA GLN A 23 -19.27 -28.14 1.80
C GLN A 23 -20.32 -27.05 1.69
N SER A 24 -20.53 -26.53 0.49
CA SER A 24 -21.56 -25.54 0.19
C SER A 24 -22.22 -25.80 -1.16
N LYS A 25 -23.54 -25.59 -1.25
CA LYS A 25 -24.26 -25.61 -2.53
C LYS A 25 -24.15 -24.28 -3.29
N VAL A 26 -23.56 -23.26 -2.68
CA VAL A 26 -23.41 -21.91 -3.24
C VAL A 26 -21.93 -21.58 -3.35
N GLN A 27 -21.56 -20.87 -4.43
CA GLN A 27 -20.17 -20.45 -4.66
C GLN A 27 -19.66 -19.59 -3.48
N PRO A 28 -18.50 -19.94 -2.88
CA PRO A 28 -17.91 -19.14 -1.82
C PRO A 28 -17.59 -17.72 -2.28
N LEU A 29 -17.77 -16.75 -1.38
CA LEU A 29 -17.35 -15.37 -1.61
C LEU A 29 -15.87 -15.21 -1.29
N LEU A 30 -15.09 -14.78 -2.27
CA LEU A 30 -13.65 -14.55 -2.11
C LEU A 30 -13.37 -13.09 -1.77
N ALA A 31 -13.08 -12.81 -0.50
CA ALA A 31 -12.78 -11.47 0.02
C ALA A 31 -11.31 -11.32 0.45
N VAL A 32 -10.36 -11.73 -0.39
CA VAL A 32 -8.91 -11.78 -0.08
C VAL A 32 -8.12 -10.54 -0.48
N GLY A 33 -8.80 -9.52 -1.02
CA GLY A 33 -8.16 -8.27 -1.46
C GLY A 33 -7.71 -8.29 -2.92
N PHE A 34 -6.69 -7.49 -3.23
CA PHE A 34 -6.21 -7.25 -4.59
C PHE A 34 -4.69 -7.17 -4.64
N ASP A 35 -4.10 -7.68 -5.73
CA ASP A 35 -2.74 -7.33 -6.13
C ASP A 35 -2.74 -5.95 -6.83
N GLY A 36 -1.92 -5.02 -6.32
CA GLY A 36 -1.87 -3.65 -6.84
C GLY A 36 -1.19 -3.52 -8.21
N SER A 37 -1.49 -2.45 -8.96
CA SER A 37 -0.95 -2.20 -10.31
C SER A 37 0.58 -2.11 -10.38
N HIS A 38 1.26 -1.82 -9.27
CA HIS A 38 2.71 -1.82 -9.18
C HIS A 38 3.34 -3.17 -9.58
N LYS A 39 2.59 -4.28 -9.54
CA LYS A 39 3.05 -5.59 -10.02
C LYS A 39 3.45 -5.61 -11.49
N PHE A 40 2.86 -4.78 -12.35
CA PHE A 40 3.25 -4.68 -13.78
C PHE A 40 4.67 -4.14 -13.97
N VAL A 41 5.16 -3.36 -13.00
CA VAL A 41 6.47 -2.72 -13.00
C VAL A 41 7.33 -3.20 -11.83
N SER A 42 7.06 -4.41 -11.31
CA SER A 42 7.76 -4.96 -10.15
C SER A 42 9.27 -5.04 -10.33
N HIS A 43 9.75 -5.22 -11.56
CA HIS A 43 11.16 -5.23 -11.91
C HIS A 43 11.89 -3.89 -11.67
N LEU A 44 11.16 -2.80 -11.42
CA LEU A 44 11.72 -1.49 -11.08
C LEU A 44 11.80 -1.27 -9.56
N PHE A 45 11.41 -2.25 -8.74
CA PHE A 45 11.42 -2.17 -7.29
C PHE A 45 12.10 -3.40 -6.71
N GLU A 46 12.86 -3.22 -5.62
CA GLU A 46 13.20 -4.33 -4.75
C GLU A 46 11.95 -4.78 -3.97
N GLN A 47 11.74 -6.08 -3.80
CA GLN A 47 10.59 -6.60 -3.06
C GLN A 47 10.99 -6.93 -1.62
N ARG A 48 10.23 -6.41 -0.66
CA ARG A 48 10.35 -6.74 0.76
C ARG A 48 9.85 -8.16 1.03
N GLU A 49 10.23 -8.71 2.18
CA GLU A 49 9.75 -10.02 2.65
C GLU A 49 8.22 -10.08 2.82
N ASP A 50 7.59 -8.95 3.13
CA ASP A 50 6.12 -8.81 3.25
C ASP A 50 5.39 -8.71 1.89
N GLY A 51 6.13 -8.77 0.78
CA GLY A 51 5.60 -8.76 -0.58
C GLY A 51 5.35 -7.38 -1.17
N PHE A 52 5.59 -6.29 -0.43
CA PHE A 52 5.45 -4.90 -0.91
C PHE A 52 6.75 -4.36 -1.52
N PRO A 53 6.68 -3.32 -2.37
CA PRO A 53 7.87 -2.63 -2.87
C PRO A 53 8.67 -1.98 -1.73
N SER A 54 9.99 -2.14 -1.78
CA SER A 54 10.93 -1.34 -0.99
C SER A 54 11.02 0.06 -1.59
N ILE A 55 10.84 1.07 -0.76
CA ILE A 55 10.83 2.49 -1.16
C ILE A 55 11.60 3.34 -0.14
N SER A 56 12.12 4.47 -0.60
CA SER A 56 12.77 5.49 0.25
C SER A 56 11.74 6.28 1.05
N GLU A 57 12.24 7.14 1.95
CA GLU A 57 11.42 8.11 2.70
C GLU A 57 10.62 9.09 1.82
N ASP A 58 10.96 9.22 0.53
CA ASP A 58 10.25 10.05 -0.44
C ASP A 58 9.33 9.24 -1.38
N ASP A 59 9.08 7.97 -1.04
CA ASP A 59 8.33 6.99 -1.83
C ASP A 59 9.01 6.61 -3.18
N GLU A 60 10.33 6.82 -3.29
CA GLU A 60 11.11 6.45 -4.48
C GLU A 60 11.59 5.00 -4.41
N SER A 61 11.71 4.32 -5.55
CA SER A 61 12.36 3.01 -5.63
C SER A 61 13.80 3.06 -5.11
N THR A 62 14.18 2.06 -4.31
CA THR A 62 15.56 1.91 -3.81
C THR A 62 16.56 1.47 -4.88
N THR A 63 16.08 0.98 -6.03
CA THR A 63 16.91 0.42 -7.11
C THR A 63 16.81 1.17 -8.43
N THR A 64 15.74 1.96 -8.63
CA THR A 64 15.49 2.69 -9.88
C THR A 64 15.25 4.18 -9.61
N PRO A 65 16.26 5.05 -9.81
CA PRO A 65 16.10 6.50 -9.62
C PRO A 65 15.02 7.10 -10.54
N GLY A 66 14.25 8.03 -10.01
CA GLY A 66 13.13 8.70 -10.69
C GLY A 66 11.84 7.86 -10.77
N MET A 67 11.81 6.67 -10.18
CA MET A 67 10.61 5.83 -10.11
C MET A 67 9.96 5.96 -8.73
N TYR A 68 8.75 6.52 -8.69
CA TYR A 68 8.02 6.75 -7.44
C TYR A 68 6.77 5.88 -7.33
N LEU A 69 6.43 5.47 -6.11
CA LEU A 69 5.21 4.74 -5.79
C LEU A 69 4.21 5.67 -5.10
N CYS A 70 2.98 5.73 -5.61
CA CYS A 70 1.90 6.54 -5.02
C CYS A 70 0.64 5.70 -4.79
N GLY A 71 -0.13 6.08 -3.78
CA GLY A 71 -1.47 5.51 -3.53
C GLY A 71 -1.50 4.39 -2.48
N PRO A 72 -2.53 3.53 -2.50
CA PRO A 72 -2.82 2.61 -1.39
C PRO A 72 -1.83 1.46 -1.23
N SER A 73 -0.90 1.30 -2.18
CA SER A 73 0.18 0.31 -2.10
C SER A 73 1.43 0.82 -1.37
N VAL A 74 1.51 2.12 -1.05
CA VAL A 74 2.61 2.68 -0.26
C VAL A 74 2.57 2.09 1.15
N ARG A 75 3.71 1.57 1.58
CA ARG A 75 3.92 1.07 2.94
C ARG A 75 5.25 1.56 3.46
N HIS A 76 5.19 2.14 4.64
CA HIS A 76 6.34 2.44 5.48
C HIS A 76 6.23 1.61 6.75
N ASP A 77 7.33 1.38 7.45
CA ASP A 77 7.34 0.47 8.59
C ASP A 77 6.32 0.91 9.67
N GLY A 78 5.30 0.06 9.87
CA GLY A 78 4.17 0.33 10.78
C GLY A 78 2.99 1.10 10.17
N HIS A 79 3.12 1.66 8.97
CA HIS A 79 2.10 2.52 8.34
C HIS A 79 1.54 1.93 7.05
N VAL A 80 0.25 1.61 7.08
CA VAL A 80 -0.51 1.18 5.90
C VAL A 80 -1.36 2.34 5.39
N PHE A 81 -1.07 2.78 4.17
CA PHE A 81 -1.73 3.91 3.53
C PHE A 81 -2.96 3.51 2.71
N CYS A 82 -3.75 2.52 3.17
CA CYS A 82 -4.88 1.98 2.39
C CYS A 82 -6.11 2.90 2.30
N PHE A 83 -6.15 4.00 3.04
CA PHE A 83 -7.23 4.99 2.99
C PHE A 83 -6.84 6.24 2.21
N ILE A 84 -7.79 6.80 1.46
CA ILE A 84 -7.61 8.01 0.64
C ILE A 84 -7.02 9.14 1.45
N TYR A 85 -7.57 9.41 2.63
CA TYR A 85 -7.09 10.51 3.47
C TYR A 85 -5.68 10.31 4.00
N LYS A 86 -5.18 9.05 4.04
CA LYS A 86 -3.79 8.72 4.42
C LYS A 86 -2.86 8.87 3.21
N TYR A 87 -3.04 8.08 2.15
CA TYR A 87 -2.07 8.08 1.04
C TYR A 87 -1.97 9.45 0.34
N ARG A 88 -3.06 10.24 0.33
CA ARG A 88 -3.02 11.58 -0.29
C ARG A 88 -2.06 12.54 0.43
N GLN A 89 -1.68 12.26 1.67
CA GLN A 89 -0.74 13.08 2.43
C GLN A 89 0.71 12.90 1.94
N ARG A 90 0.95 11.90 1.09
CA ARG A 90 2.26 11.58 0.53
C ARG A 90 2.49 12.14 -0.88
N PHE A 91 1.43 12.58 -1.58
CA PHE A 91 1.57 13.12 -2.94
C PHE A 91 2.49 14.33 -3.02
N ALA A 92 2.43 15.22 -2.04
CA ALA A 92 3.27 16.40 -2.00
C ALA A 92 4.73 16.09 -1.62
N ILE A 93 5.00 14.94 -0.97
CA ILE A 93 6.36 14.44 -0.72
C ILE A 93 7.03 14.08 -2.06
N VAL A 94 6.36 13.24 -2.85
CA VAL A 94 6.83 12.85 -4.19
C VAL A 94 6.99 14.07 -5.10
N ALA A 95 6.02 14.99 -5.09
CA ALA A 95 6.11 16.23 -5.87
C ALA A 95 7.32 17.10 -5.44
N ASN A 96 7.59 17.19 -4.14
CA ASN A 96 8.75 17.90 -3.61
C ASN A 96 10.08 17.26 -4.05
N ALA A 97 10.18 15.93 -4.00
CA ALA A 97 11.37 15.21 -4.45
C ALA A 97 11.64 15.44 -5.95
N ILE A 98 10.60 15.33 -6.79
CA ILE A 98 10.71 15.57 -8.24
C ILE A 98 11.10 17.03 -8.52
N ALA A 99 10.38 17.99 -7.95
CA ALA A 99 10.63 19.41 -8.20
C ALA A 99 12.04 19.84 -7.75
N SER A 100 12.47 19.39 -6.57
CA SER A 100 13.81 19.65 -6.05
C SER A 100 14.90 19.07 -6.95
N SER A 101 14.70 17.86 -7.50
CA SER A 101 15.64 17.23 -8.44
C SER A 101 15.82 18.03 -9.74
N LEU A 102 14.83 18.85 -10.10
CA LEU A 102 14.83 19.71 -11.28
C LEU A 102 15.26 21.15 -10.97
N GLY A 103 15.58 21.47 -9.71
CA GLY A 103 15.90 22.83 -9.27
C GLY A 103 14.72 23.80 -9.31
N VAL A 104 13.49 23.28 -9.15
CA VAL A 104 12.27 24.08 -9.05
C VAL A 104 11.98 24.39 -7.59
N GLU A 105 11.71 25.65 -7.28
CA GLU A 105 11.34 26.11 -5.93
C GLU A 105 10.07 25.41 -5.42
N THR A 106 10.11 24.91 -4.17
CA THR A 106 9.03 24.09 -3.60
C THR A 106 8.33 24.67 -2.38
N GLU A 107 8.92 25.68 -1.75
CA GLU A 107 8.50 26.20 -0.44
C GLU A 107 7.02 26.60 -0.39
N GLU A 108 6.54 27.29 -1.43
CA GLU A 108 5.16 27.78 -1.51
C GLU A 108 4.13 26.63 -1.48
N PHE A 109 4.31 25.62 -2.35
CA PHE A 109 3.34 24.51 -2.39
C PHE A 109 3.51 23.58 -1.20
N VAL A 110 4.73 23.35 -0.70
CA VAL A 110 4.96 22.54 0.50
C VAL A 110 4.21 23.16 1.69
N ALA A 111 4.29 24.48 1.87
CA ALA A 111 3.55 25.19 2.92
C ALA A 111 2.02 25.05 2.75
N ALA A 112 1.51 25.17 1.52
CA ALA A 112 0.09 25.00 1.23
C ALA A 112 -0.40 23.59 1.58
N TYR A 113 0.30 22.54 1.15
CA TYR A 113 -0.09 21.14 1.44
C TYR A 113 0.04 20.78 2.92
N ARG A 114 1.03 21.34 3.64
CA ARG A 114 1.10 21.23 5.10
C ARG A 114 -0.13 21.85 5.77
N SER A 115 -0.55 23.04 5.32
CA SER A 115 -1.74 23.72 5.87
C SER A 115 -3.05 22.94 5.68
N TRP A 116 -3.11 22.08 4.65
CA TRP A 116 -4.26 21.21 4.37
C TRP A 116 -4.19 19.85 5.09
N GLY A 117 -3.14 19.61 5.88
CA GLY A 117 -2.89 18.28 6.48
C GLY A 117 -2.59 17.21 5.43
N MET A 118 -2.00 17.60 4.30
CA MET A 118 -1.73 16.76 3.12
C MET A 118 -0.22 16.65 2.81
N TYR A 119 0.62 16.85 3.82
CA TYR A 119 2.07 16.68 3.74
C TYR A 119 2.54 15.93 4.98
N LEU A 120 2.70 14.61 4.85
CA LEU A 120 3.15 13.73 5.93
C LEU A 120 4.57 13.25 5.64
N ASP A 121 5.54 14.00 6.14
CA ASP A 121 6.98 13.70 6.08
C ASP A 121 7.53 13.07 7.37
N ASP A 122 6.85 13.26 8.49
CA ASP A 122 7.20 12.61 9.75
C ASP A 122 6.27 11.42 10.04
N LEU A 123 6.81 10.22 9.91
CA LEU A 123 6.11 8.97 10.16
C LEU A 123 6.23 8.50 11.62
N SER A 124 6.99 9.19 12.47
CA SER A 124 7.12 8.84 13.89
C SER A 124 5.82 9.02 14.69
N CYS A 125 4.92 9.88 14.20
CA CYS A 125 3.70 10.26 14.92
C CYS A 125 2.41 9.51 14.52
N CYS A 126 2.46 8.55 13.59
CA CYS A 126 1.25 7.88 13.09
C CYS A 126 0.84 6.61 13.88
N GLY A 127 1.20 6.55 15.16
CA GLY A 127 0.67 5.58 16.12
C GLY A 127 -0.75 5.99 16.51
N GLN A 128 -1.73 5.20 16.10
CA GLN A 128 -3.15 5.45 16.37
C GLN A 128 -3.47 5.14 17.85
N GLU A 129 -3.02 5.99 18.78
CA GLU A 129 -3.60 6.03 20.12
C GLU A 129 -4.73 7.06 20.12
N CYS A 130 -5.97 6.55 20.21
CA CYS A 130 -7.08 7.38 20.65
C CYS A 130 -6.70 7.97 22.01
N LEU A 131 -6.42 9.27 22.08
CA LEU A 131 -6.41 10.01 23.32
C LEU A 131 -7.81 9.84 23.94
N THR A 132 -7.89 9.06 25.02
CA THR A 132 -9.08 8.95 25.85
C THR A 132 -9.36 10.32 26.47
N CYS A 133 -10.56 10.86 26.23
CA CYS A 133 -11.11 11.97 27.01
C CYS A 133 -11.40 11.53 28.45
#